data_AF-W2PDU3-F1
#
_entry.id   AF-W2PDU3-F1
#
_cell.length_a   1.000
_cell.length_b   1.000
_cell.length_c   1.000
_cell.angle_alpha   90.00
_cell.angle_beta   90.00
_cell.angle_gamma   90.00
#
_symmetry.space_group_name_H-M   'P 1'
#
loop_
_entity.id
_entity.type
_entity.pdbx_description
1 polymer ?
#
loop_
_entity_poly.entity_id
_entity_poly.type
_entity_poly.pdbx_seq_one_letter_code
_entity_poly.pdbx_strand_id
1 'polypeptide(L)'
;MHRSPSSSPRSQRGRCINPVFMYLAIALYVGCLLFWWLFLKGDANRVRMSRWSSAISSKTTVEPEIESSTADTLLRTFARGIGATTPELLELHKKHRIPDYKCVGWRHTGNCSPDGPRESEKDLNCGGTVQAGASGYCLLRDEATGEEIQAMRMSCNSLRNRTTFKCSQAVDFARVAPQVNAIIATKKRELQQKNEKGEMQLRGSSPPEEL
;
A
#
# COMPACT_ATOMS: atom_id res chain seq x y z
N MET A 1 15.48 -72.47 -10.51
CA MET A 1 16.20 -71.90 -9.35
C MET A 1 15.62 -70.51 -9.07
N HIS A 2 14.60 -70.42 -8.22
CA HIS A 2 14.02 -69.15 -7.78
C HIS A 2 14.62 -68.78 -6.41
N ARG A 3 15.34 -67.66 -6.33
CA ARG A 3 15.74 -67.04 -5.05
C ARG A 3 14.75 -65.92 -4.74
N SER A 4 13.93 -66.13 -3.71
CA SER A 4 13.13 -65.09 -3.08
C SER A 4 14.02 -64.19 -2.21
N PRO A 5 13.80 -62.86 -2.14
CA PRO A 5 14.43 -62.02 -1.14
C PRO A 5 13.69 -62.13 0.20
N SER A 6 14.47 -62.36 1.25
CA SER A 6 14.05 -62.32 2.66
C SER A 6 13.73 -60.88 3.06
N SER A 7 12.49 -60.62 3.49
CA SER A 7 12.06 -59.37 4.10
C SER A 7 12.15 -59.48 5.63
N SER A 8 13.10 -58.76 6.23
CA SER A 8 13.16 -58.54 7.68
C SER A 8 12.03 -57.60 8.13
N PRO A 9 11.34 -57.86 9.25
CA PRO A 9 10.38 -56.93 9.81
C PRO A 9 11.12 -55.83 10.57
N ARG A 10 11.03 -54.60 10.06
CA ARG A 10 11.46 -53.40 10.77
C ARG A 10 10.46 -53.13 11.90
N SER A 11 10.82 -53.54 13.11
CA SER A 11 10.13 -53.20 14.35
C SER A 11 10.08 -51.68 14.52
N GLN A 12 9.01 -51.06 14.03
CA GLN A 12 8.65 -49.70 14.42
C GLN A 12 8.03 -49.78 15.81
N ARG A 13 8.85 -49.56 16.84
CA ARG A 13 8.37 -49.10 18.15
C ARG A 13 7.73 -47.73 17.95
N GLY A 14 6.46 -47.72 17.52
CA GLY A 14 5.61 -46.57 17.72
C GLY A 14 5.56 -46.33 19.22
N ARG A 15 6.15 -45.23 19.70
CA ARG A 15 5.86 -44.73 21.05
C ARG A 15 4.36 -44.51 21.09
N CYS A 16 3.65 -45.43 21.73
CA CYS A 16 2.27 -45.23 22.11
C CYS A 16 2.28 -44.10 23.12
N ILE A 17 2.20 -42.86 22.62
CA ILE A 17 2.01 -41.68 23.46
C ILE A 17 0.66 -41.91 24.12
N ASN A 18 0.68 -42.06 25.45
CA ASN A 18 -0.52 -42.30 26.23
C ASN A 18 -1.56 -41.23 25.84
N PRO A 19 -2.80 -41.60 25.46
CA PRO A 19 -3.78 -40.66 24.95
C PRO A 19 -4.03 -39.51 25.92
N VAL A 20 -3.86 -39.77 27.22
CA VAL A 20 -3.88 -38.78 28.30
C VAL A 20 -2.89 -37.63 28.08
N PHE A 21 -1.65 -37.91 27.65
CA PHE A 21 -0.66 -36.86 27.38
C PHE A 21 -1.02 -36.02 26.15
N MET A 22 -1.60 -36.64 25.13
CA MET A 22 -2.07 -35.93 23.94
C MET A 22 -3.23 -34.98 24.31
N TYR A 23 -4.20 -35.44 25.09
CA TYR A 23 -5.32 -34.61 25.53
C TYR A 23 -4.88 -33.51 26.50
N LEU A 24 -3.89 -33.76 27.37
CA LEU A 24 -3.30 -32.73 28.23
C LEU A 24 -2.61 -31.63 27.40
N ALA A 25 -1.85 -31.99 26.36
CA ALA A 25 -1.20 -31.02 25.50
C ALA A 25 -2.22 -30.17 24.73
N ILE A 26 -3.31 -30.78 24.22
CA ILE A 26 -4.39 -30.06 23.54
C ILE A 26 -5.11 -29.12 24.52
N ALA A 27 -5.42 -29.58 25.72
CA ALA A 27 -6.09 -28.77 26.74
C ALA A 27 -5.23 -27.55 27.14
N LEU A 28 -3.92 -27.75 27.32
CA LEU A 28 -2.97 -26.64 27.57
C LEU A 28 -2.90 -25.68 26.39
N TYR A 29 -2.86 -26.19 25.15
CA TYR A 29 -2.81 -25.35 23.96
C TYR A 29 -4.08 -24.51 23.78
N VAL A 30 -5.26 -25.11 23.95
CA VAL A 30 -6.55 -24.39 23.89
C VAL A 30 -6.66 -23.40 25.05
N GLY A 31 -6.23 -23.77 26.25
CA GLY A 31 -6.16 -22.86 27.40
C GLY A 31 -5.26 -21.66 27.15
N CYS A 32 -4.06 -21.88 26.58
CA CYS A 32 -3.15 -20.82 26.16
C CYS A 32 -3.76 -19.93 25.09
N LEU A 33 -4.45 -20.49 24.08
CA LEU A 33 -5.11 -19.71 23.04
C LEU A 33 -6.29 -18.90 23.58
N LEU A 34 -7.09 -19.46 24.48
CA LEU A 34 -8.19 -18.74 25.13
C LEU A 34 -7.65 -17.64 26.06
N PHE A 35 -6.56 -17.91 26.78
CA PHE A 35 -5.86 -16.88 27.55
C PHE A 35 -5.32 -15.79 26.63
N TRP A 36 -4.66 -16.15 25.53
CA TRP A 36 -4.18 -15.16 24.54
C TRP A 36 -5.34 -14.35 23.95
N TRP A 37 -6.46 -15.00 23.65
CA TRP A 37 -7.64 -14.35 23.10
C TRP A 37 -8.34 -13.45 24.15
N LEU A 38 -8.43 -13.87 25.40
CA LEU A 38 -9.10 -13.10 26.45
C LEU A 38 -8.22 -12.02 27.05
N PHE A 39 -6.90 -12.23 27.13
CA PHE A 39 -5.94 -11.29 27.74
C PHE A 39 -5.26 -10.38 26.71
N LEU A 40 -4.86 -10.86 25.53
CA LEU A 40 -4.27 -9.97 24.50
C LEU A 40 -5.33 -9.32 23.59
N LYS A 41 -6.56 -9.84 23.55
CA LYS A 41 -7.70 -9.17 22.88
C LYS A 41 -8.67 -8.49 23.85
N GLY A 42 -8.49 -8.67 25.16
CA GLY A 42 -9.31 -8.07 26.21
C GLY A 42 -8.89 -6.66 26.63
N ASP A 43 -7.68 -6.23 26.33
CA ASP A 43 -7.19 -4.87 26.65
C ASP A 43 -7.44 -3.87 25.50
N ALA A 44 -8.68 -3.79 25.05
CA ALA A 44 -9.18 -2.57 24.41
C ALA A 44 -9.95 -1.68 25.40
N ASN A 45 -10.26 -2.15 26.62
CA ASN A 45 -11.15 -1.38 27.50
C ASN A 45 -11.00 -1.67 29.01
N ARG A 46 -9.80 -1.55 29.60
CA ARG A 46 -9.57 -1.17 31.03
C ARG A 46 -8.11 -1.40 31.45
N VAL A 47 -7.18 -0.48 31.16
CA VAL A 47 -6.29 0.08 32.20
C VAL A 47 -5.81 1.46 31.75
N ARG A 48 -6.47 2.48 32.29
CA ARG A 48 -5.96 3.84 32.44
C ARG A 48 -5.24 3.89 33.79
N MET A 49 -3.91 3.69 33.81
CA MET A 49 -2.92 4.09 34.83
C MET A 49 -1.63 3.30 34.52
N SER A 50 -0.41 3.81 34.56
CA SER A 50 0.16 5.09 34.95
C SER A 50 1.49 5.22 34.20
N ARG A 51 1.59 6.27 33.39
CA ARG A 51 2.73 7.20 33.32
C ARG A 51 3.98 6.74 34.13
N TRP A 52 4.92 6.09 33.46
CA TRP A 52 6.35 6.29 33.70
C TRP A 52 7.05 6.53 32.36
N SER A 53 6.98 7.77 31.91
CA SER A 53 7.84 8.31 30.86
C SER A 53 8.08 9.78 31.18
N SER A 54 8.75 10.00 32.31
CA SER A 54 9.44 11.26 32.62
C SER A 54 10.91 10.91 32.38
N ALA A 55 11.64 11.43 31.40
CA ALA A 55 11.65 12.79 30.89
C ALA A 55 11.84 12.80 29.37
N ILE A 56 10.89 13.42 28.65
CA ILE A 56 11.10 14.50 27.70
C ILE A 56 9.71 15.15 27.61
N SER A 57 9.54 16.18 28.44
CA SER A 57 8.31 16.96 28.55
C SER A 57 8.35 18.07 27.51
N SER A 58 7.44 18.02 26.54
CA SER A 58 6.71 19.21 26.10
C SER A 58 5.22 18.87 26.05
N LYS A 59 4.58 19.27 27.13
CA LYS A 59 3.15 19.28 27.40
C LYS A 59 2.49 20.33 26.50
N THR A 60 1.71 19.89 25.53
CA THR A 60 0.62 20.73 24.99
C THR A 60 -0.67 19.96 25.13
N THR A 61 -1.43 20.34 26.16
CA THR A 61 -2.86 20.09 26.24
C THR A 61 -3.50 20.80 25.06
N VAL A 62 -3.99 20.04 24.09
CA VAL A 62 -5.02 20.54 23.17
C VAL A 62 -6.17 19.56 23.25
N GLU A 63 -7.33 20.11 23.58
CA GLU A 63 -8.66 19.58 23.29
C GLU A 63 -8.69 18.87 21.93
N PRO A 64 -9.55 17.87 21.69
CA PRO A 64 -9.66 17.26 20.38
C PRO A 64 -10.45 18.18 19.44
N GLU A 65 -9.92 19.37 19.14
CA GLU A 65 -10.18 20.00 17.86
C GLU A 65 -9.36 19.21 16.85
N ILE A 66 -10.03 18.27 16.19
CA ILE A 66 -9.48 17.56 15.04
C ILE A 66 -9.30 18.61 13.94
N GLU A 67 -8.16 19.31 13.96
CA GLU A 67 -7.65 20.04 12.81
C GLU A 67 -7.16 18.97 11.82
N SER A 68 -8.12 18.37 11.10
CA SER A 68 -7.89 17.33 10.11
C SER A 68 -7.04 17.91 8.99
N SER A 69 -5.72 17.76 9.09
CA SER A 69 -4.79 18.13 8.03
C SER A 69 -5.24 17.44 6.73
N THR A 70 -5.38 18.23 5.66
CA THR A 70 -5.70 17.73 4.31
C THR A 70 -4.78 16.58 3.86
N ALA A 71 -3.54 16.53 4.37
CA ALA A 71 -2.60 15.45 4.10
C ALA A 71 -3.03 14.11 4.73
N ASP A 72 -3.64 14.13 5.92
CA ASP A 72 -4.13 12.93 6.60
C ASP A 72 -5.41 12.40 5.92
N THR A 73 -6.26 13.30 5.43
CA THR A 73 -7.41 12.92 4.59
C THR A 73 -6.93 12.30 3.28
N LEU A 74 -5.95 12.90 2.60
CA LEU A 74 -5.33 12.36 1.38
C LEU A 74 -4.77 10.94 1.59
N LEU A 75 -4.00 10.73 2.66
CA LEU A 75 -3.42 9.43 2.99
C LEU A 75 -4.48 8.37 3.29
N ARG A 76 -5.53 8.72 4.04
CA ARG A 76 -6.63 7.79 4.34
C ARG A 76 -7.42 7.42 3.10
N THR A 77 -7.67 8.37 2.19
CA THR A 77 -8.42 8.09 0.96
C THR A 77 -7.58 7.25 0.00
N PHE A 78 -6.27 7.52 -0.11
CA PHE A 78 -5.35 6.66 -0.83
C PHE A 78 -5.35 5.22 -0.27
N ALA A 79 -5.30 5.06 1.06
CA ALA A 79 -5.32 3.77 1.73
C ALA A 79 -6.64 2.99 1.58
N ARG A 80 -7.76 3.67 1.30
CA ARG A 80 -9.07 3.05 1.07
C ARG A 80 -9.26 2.45 -0.33
N GLY A 81 -8.30 2.66 -1.23
CA GLY A 81 -8.25 1.99 -2.53
C GLY A 81 -8.49 2.94 -3.70
N ILE A 82 -7.51 2.96 -4.59
CA ILE A 82 -7.55 3.59 -5.91
C ILE A 82 -8.62 2.83 -6.72
N GLY A 83 -9.82 3.39 -6.86
CA GLY A 83 -10.87 2.76 -7.66
C GLY A 83 -12.28 3.31 -7.44
N ALA A 84 -12.58 3.80 -6.24
CA ALA A 84 -13.85 4.49 -5.98
C ALA A 84 -13.64 6.00 -6.13
N THR A 85 -14.05 6.56 -7.27
CA THR A 85 -14.19 8.01 -7.45
C THR A 85 -15.31 8.51 -6.55
N THR A 86 -15.01 8.72 -5.27
CA THR A 86 -15.91 9.48 -4.40
C THR A 86 -15.92 10.94 -4.86
N PRO A 87 -17.03 11.67 -4.72
CA PRO A 87 -17.08 13.09 -5.07
C PRO A 87 -16.02 13.90 -4.30
N GLU A 88 -15.72 13.51 -3.06
CA GLU A 88 -14.65 14.10 -2.24
C GLU A 88 -13.25 13.87 -2.84
N LEU A 89 -12.96 12.67 -3.35
CA LEU A 89 -11.69 12.37 -4.01
C LEU A 89 -11.54 13.13 -5.33
N LEU A 90 -12.64 13.32 -6.07
CA LEU A 90 -12.63 14.06 -7.34
C LEU A 90 -12.33 15.55 -7.12
N GLU A 91 -12.96 16.16 -6.11
CA GLU A 91 -12.67 17.55 -5.70
C GLU A 91 -11.22 17.71 -5.24
N LEU A 92 -10.71 16.73 -4.51
CA LEU A 92 -9.33 16.71 -4.07
C LEU A 92 -8.35 16.58 -5.24
N HIS A 93 -8.62 15.72 -6.22
CA HIS A 93 -7.84 15.62 -7.44
C HIS A 93 -7.80 16.95 -8.20
N LYS A 94 -8.95 17.61 -8.33
CA LYS A 94 -9.05 18.93 -8.96
C LYS A 94 -8.24 19.99 -8.21
N LYS A 95 -8.37 20.04 -6.88
CA LYS A 95 -7.61 20.96 -6.01
C LYS A 95 -6.10 20.77 -6.14
N HIS A 96 -5.65 19.53 -6.24
CA HIS A 96 -4.23 19.17 -6.31
C HIS A 96 -3.70 18.98 -7.74
N ARG A 97 -4.51 19.28 -8.77
CA ARG A 97 -4.16 19.11 -10.20
C ARG A 97 -3.65 17.71 -10.53
N ILE A 98 -4.27 16.69 -9.93
CA ILE A 98 -3.97 15.29 -10.25
C ILE A 98 -4.70 14.95 -11.56
N PRO A 99 -3.99 14.52 -12.62
CA PRO A 99 -4.59 14.20 -13.91
C PRO A 99 -5.66 13.11 -13.82
N ASP A 100 -6.74 13.26 -14.60
CA ASP A 100 -7.80 12.25 -14.71
C ASP A 100 -7.58 11.43 -15.99
N TYR A 101 -6.70 10.44 -15.89
CA TYR A 101 -6.38 9.58 -17.03
C TYR A 101 -7.52 8.61 -17.35
N LYS A 102 -7.91 8.55 -18.62
CA LYS A 102 -8.69 7.47 -19.22
C LYS A 102 -7.79 6.57 -20.04
N CYS A 103 -8.10 5.28 -20.02
CA CYS A 103 -7.44 4.35 -20.89
C CYS A 103 -7.97 4.51 -22.32
N VAL A 104 -7.04 4.60 -23.28
CA VAL A 104 -7.33 4.54 -24.72
C VAL A 104 -7.21 3.10 -25.22
N GLY A 105 -6.14 2.40 -24.82
CA GLY A 105 -5.93 1.00 -25.16
C GLY A 105 -4.46 0.58 -25.15
N TRP A 106 -4.24 -0.68 -25.46
CA TRP A 106 -2.92 -1.27 -25.67
C TRP A 106 -2.42 -0.97 -27.09
N ARG A 107 -1.18 -0.51 -27.19
CA ARG A 107 -0.49 -0.27 -28.46
C ARG A 107 0.61 -1.31 -28.60
N HIS A 108 0.39 -2.28 -29.49
CA HIS A 108 1.38 -3.33 -29.74
C HIS A 108 2.53 -2.80 -30.62
N THR A 109 3.75 -3.18 -30.28
CA THR A 109 4.96 -2.82 -31.02
C THR A 109 5.80 -4.06 -31.30
N GLY A 110 6.53 -4.03 -32.42
CA GLY A 110 7.43 -5.10 -32.84
C GLY A 110 8.82 -5.05 -32.19
N ASN A 111 9.69 -5.95 -32.61
CA ASN A 111 11.11 -6.01 -32.21
C ASN A 111 11.35 -6.10 -30.69
N CYS A 112 10.40 -6.65 -29.93
CA CYS A 112 10.49 -6.77 -28.48
C CYS A 112 10.82 -5.46 -27.76
N SER A 113 10.43 -4.32 -28.34
CA SER A 113 10.71 -2.99 -27.79
C SER A 113 9.43 -2.18 -27.71
N PRO A 114 9.15 -1.46 -26.60
CA PRO A 114 8.02 -0.55 -26.53
C PRO A 114 8.12 0.63 -27.52
N ASP A 115 9.32 0.92 -28.02
CA ASP A 115 9.60 1.93 -29.05
C ASP A 115 9.75 1.31 -30.46
N GLY A 116 9.43 0.02 -30.57
CA GLY A 116 9.49 -0.70 -31.84
C GLY A 116 8.45 -0.23 -32.86
N PRO A 117 8.53 -0.77 -34.09
CA PRO A 117 7.57 -0.45 -35.14
C PRO A 117 6.15 -0.81 -34.71
N ARG A 118 5.19 0.01 -35.13
CA ARG A 118 3.81 -0.12 -34.69
C ARG A 118 3.10 -1.27 -35.39
N GLU A 119 2.47 -2.16 -34.63
CA GLU A 119 1.67 -3.29 -35.15
C GLU A 119 0.20 -3.13 -34.75
N SER A 120 -0.55 -2.28 -35.45
CA SER A 120 -1.94 -1.90 -35.09
C SER A 120 -2.92 -3.06 -35.09
N GLU A 121 -2.67 -4.10 -35.89
CA GLU A 121 -3.50 -5.31 -35.95
C GLU A 121 -3.56 -6.09 -34.63
N LYS A 122 -2.56 -5.90 -33.75
CA LYS A 122 -2.45 -6.57 -32.44
C LYS A 122 -2.81 -5.66 -31.27
N ASP A 123 -3.43 -4.52 -31.55
CA ASP A 123 -3.95 -3.66 -30.50
C ASP A 123 -5.06 -4.32 -29.71
N LEU A 124 -5.14 -3.93 -28.44
CA LEU A 124 -6.21 -4.37 -27.56
C LEU A 124 -6.92 -3.16 -26.98
N ASN A 125 -8.21 -3.30 -26.74
CA ASN A 125 -8.95 -2.33 -25.95
C ASN A 125 -8.50 -2.37 -24.47
N CYS A 126 -9.01 -1.45 -23.67
CA CYS A 126 -8.65 -1.34 -22.26
C CYS A 126 -8.96 -2.57 -21.40
N GLY A 127 -9.99 -3.34 -21.79
CA GLY A 127 -10.37 -4.59 -21.12
C GLY A 127 -9.60 -5.81 -21.64
N GLY A 128 -8.86 -5.65 -22.74
CA GLY A 128 -8.08 -6.69 -23.38
C GLY A 128 -6.95 -7.16 -22.48
N THR A 129 -6.69 -8.47 -22.54
CA THR A 129 -5.70 -9.12 -21.68
C THR A 129 -4.38 -9.21 -22.44
N VAL A 130 -3.39 -8.46 -21.98
CA VAL A 130 -2.03 -8.50 -22.52
C VAL A 130 -1.29 -9.65 -21.84
N GLN A 131 -0.64 -10.48 -22.64
CA GLN A 131 0.09 -11.67 -22.17
C GLN A 131 1.60 -11.40 -22.09
N ALA A 132 2.29 -12.19 -21.26
CA ALA A 132 3.74 -12.24 -21.26
C ALA A 132 4.30 -12.56 -22.67
N GLY A 133 5.42 -11.96 -23.03
CA GLY A 133 6.00 -12.07 -24.37
C GLY A 133 5.57 -10.97 -25.34
N ALA A 134 4.57 -10.14 -25.01
CA ALA A 134 4.19 -9.00 -25.82
C ALA A 134 5.12 -7.79 -25.60
N SER A 135 5.29 -6.96 -26.64
CA SER A 135 5.93 -5.65 -26.54
C SER A 135 4.97 -4.53 -26.92
N GLY A 136 5.07 -3.40 -26.21
CA GLY A 136 4.18 -2.26 -26.40
C GLY A 136 3.99 -1.43 -25.15
N TYR A 137 2.91 -0.66 -25.13
CA TYR A 137 2.55 0.21 -24.01
C TYR A 137 1.04 0.44 -23.94
N CYS A 138 0.56 0.82 -22.75
CA CYS A 138 -0.80 1.29 -22.56
C CYS A 138 -0.86 2.80 -22.82
N LEU A 139 -1.67 3.21 -23.79
CA LEU A 139 -1.92 4.61 -24.07
C LEU A 139 -3.05 5.10 -23.16
N LEU A 140 -2.77 6.14 -22.39
CA LEU A 140 -3.73 6.84 -21.55
C LEU A 140 -3.89 8.27 -22.05
N ARG A 141 -5.07 8.85 -21.88
CA ARG A 141 -5.39 10.23 -22.23
C ARG A 141 -5.92 10.96 -21.01
N ASP A 142 -5.39 12.13 -20.71
CA ASP A 142 -5.95 13.02 -19.70
C ASP A 142 -7.23 13.67 -20.24
N GLU A 143 -8.36 13.54 -19.52
CA GLU A 143 -9.62 14.17 -19.95
C GLU A 143 -9.59 15.69 -19.90
N ALA A 144 -8.79 16.28 -19.01
CA ALA A 144 -8.77 17.72 -18.83
C ALA A 144 -7.95 18.42 -19.93
N THR A 145 -6.81 17.84 -20.31
CA THR A 145 -5.88 18.45 -21.28
C THR A 145 -5.95 17.82 -22.67
N GLY A 146 -6.48 16.60 -22.77
CA GLY A 146 -6.40 15.79 -23.99
C GLY A 146 -5.01 15.21 -24.27
N GLU A 147 -4.04 15.42 -23.38
CA GLU A 147 -2.68 14.92 -23.53
C GLU A 147 -2.63 13.40 -23.38
N GLU A 148 -1.86 12.73 -24.23
CA GLU A 148 -1.68 11.29 -24.18
C GLU A 148 -0.33 10.91 -23.58
N ILE A 149 -0.34 9.93 -22.68
CA ILE A 149 0.86 9.40 -22.04
C ILE A 149 0.98 7.89 -22.27
N GLN A 150 2.21 7.40 -22.31
CA GLN A 150 2.51 5.97 -22.41
C GLN A 150 2.79 5.40 -21.01
N ALA A 151 1.89 4.56 -20.53
CA ALA A 151 2.03 3.82 -19.28
C ALA A 151 2.38 2.34 -19.55
N MET A 152 2.92 1.65 -18.54
CA MET A 152 3.23 0.20 -18.62
C MET A 152 4.00 -0.21 -19.89
N ARG A 153 5.03 0.55 -20.24
CA ARG A 153 5.91 0.26 -21.38
C ARG A 153 6.63 -1.07 -21.15
N MET A 154 6.61 -1.97 -22.12
CA MET A 154 7.18 -3.31 -21.98
C MET A 154 7.84 -3.87 -23.24
N SER A 155 8.83 -4.71 -22.97
CA SER A 155 9.48 -5.61 -23.90
C SER A 155 8.98 -7.04 -23.69
N CYS A 156 9.32 -7.95 -24.61
CA CYS A 156 8.93 -9.37 -24.54
C CYS A 156 9.28 -10.04 -23.20
N ASN A 157 10.32 -9.56 -22.51
CA ASN A 157 10.82 -10.13 -21.26
C ASN A 157 10.42 -9.33 -20.00
N SER A 158 9.62 -8.26 -20.12
CA SER A 158 9.21 -7.46 -18.97
C SER A 158 8.27 -8.19 -18.02
N LEU A 159 7.45 -9.11 -18.55
CA LEU A 159 6.47 -9.87 -17.78
C LEU A 159 6.96 -11.30 -17.54
N ARG A 160 6.74 -11.80 -16.33
CA ARG A 160 7.02 -13.20 -15.99
C ARG A 160 6.06 -14.10 -16.77
N ASN A 161 6.53 -15.28 -17.16
CA ASN A 161 5.70 -16.22 -17.91
C ASN A 161 4.37 -16.51 -17.16
N ARG A 162 3.26 -16.62 -17.91
CA ARG A 162 1.88 -16.78 -17.43
C ARG A 162 1.30 -15.61 -16.63
N THR A 163 1.98 -14.46 -16.52
CA THR A 163 1.34 -13.24 -16.01
C THR A 163 0.58 -12.53 -17.13
N THR A 164 -0.56 -11.97 -16.75
CA THR A 164 -1.41 -11.18 -17.64
C THR A 164 -1.87 -9.94 -16.90
N PHE A 165 -2.16 -8.89 -17.65
CA PHE A 165 -2.69 -7.64 -17.10
C PHE A 165 -3.60 -6.96 -18.13
N LYS A 166 -4.33 -5.94 -17.68
CA LYS A 166 -5.21 -5.13 -18.52
C LYS A 166 -4.75 -3.68 -18.52
N CYS A 167 -4.87 -2.99 -19.66
CA CYS A 167 -4.52 -1.57 -19.72
C CYS A 167 -5.44 -0.68 -18.88
N SER A 168 -6.64 -1.14 -18.51
CA SER A 168 -7.48 -0.44 -17.52
C SER A 168 -6.77 -0.27 -16.18
N GLN A 169 -5.91 -1.20 -15.78
CA GLN A 169 -5.14 -1.14 -14.54
C GLN A 169 -4.05 -0.07 -14.61
N ALA A 170 -3.57 0.29 -15.81
CA ALA A 170 -2.52 1.29 -15.99
C ALA A 170 -2.93 2.68 -15.51
N VAL A 171 -4.23 2.98 -15.52
CA VAL A 171 -4.79 4.25 -15.04
C VAL A 171 -4.47 4.46 -13.56
N ASP A 172 -4.60 3.41 -12.74
CA ASP A 172 -4.39 3.50 -11.30
C ASP A 172 -2.92 3.79 -10.98
N PHE A 173 -2.00 3.10 -11.67
CA PHE A 173 -0.57 3.32 -11.49
C PHE A 173 -0.12 4.71 -11.95
N ALA A 174 -0.68 5.23 -13.04
CA ALA A 174 -0.34 6.55 -13.56
C ALA A 174 -0.70 7.69 -12.59
N ARG A 175 -1.72 7.48 -11.73
CA ARG A 175 -2.16 8.49 -10.74
C ARG A 175 -1.29 8.55 -9.48
N VAL A 176 -0.53 7.50 -9.16
CA VAL A 176 0.21 7.43 -7.89
C VAL A 176 1.28 8.53 -7.79
N ALA A 177 2.08 8.73 -8.84
CA ALA A 177 3.15 9.74 -8.83
C ALA A 177 2.63 11.17 -8.61
N PRO A 178 1.64 11.68 -9.38
CA PRO A 178 1.09 13.02 -9.13
C PRO A 178 0.41 13.14 -7.76
N GLN A 179 -0.25 12.08 -7.26
CA GLN A 179 -0.82 12.04 -5.91
C GLN A 179 0.27 12.20 -4.83
N VAL A 180 1.35 11.42 -4.90
CA VAL A 180 2.45 11.49 -3.93
C VAL A 180 3.12 12.86 -3.98
N ASN A 181 3.36 13.40 -5.17
CA ASN A 181 3.94 14.73 -5.34
C ASN A 181 3.06 15.84 -4.72
N ALA A 182 1.73 15.74 -4.87
CA ALA A 182 0.79 16.66 -4.25
C ALA A 182 0.84 16.59 -2.72
N ILE A 183 0.94 15.39 -2.15
CA ILE A 183 1.06 15.19 -0.69
C ILE A 183 2.37 15.79 -0.19
N ILE A 184 3.50 15.51 -0.84
CA ILE A 184 4.82 16.04 -0.47
C ILE A 184 4.81 17.57 -0.51
N ALA A 185 4.27 18.16 -1.59
CA ALA A 185 4.19 19.61 -1.75
C ALA A 185 3.32 20.26 -0.65
N THR A 186 2.20 19.62 -0.30
CA THR A 186 1.32 20.10 0.78
C THR A 186 2.03 20.02 2.12
N LYS A 187 2.67 18.89 2.43
CA LYS A 187 3.35 18.70 3.71
C LYS A 187 4.52 19.66 3.90
N LYS A 188 5.27 19.94 2.82
CA LYS A 188 6.36 20.90 2.83
C LYS A 188 5.88 22.30 3.23
N ARG A 189 4.71 22.73 2.73
CA ARG A 189 4.11 24.03 3.11
C ARG A 189 3.68 24.06 4.56
N GLU A 190 3.05 23.00 5.06
CA GLU A 190 2.67 22.90 6.48
C GLU A 190 3.89 22.99 7.40
N LEU A 191 4.99 22.33 7.05
CA LEU A 191 6.24 22.37 7.81
C LEU A 191 6.87 23.76 7.80
N GLN A 192 6.89 24.43 6.65
CA GLN A 192 7.40 25.81 6.54
C GLN A 192 6.60 26.76 7.44
N GLN A 193 5.27 26.69 7.41
CA GLN A 193 4.41 27.51 8.25
C GLN A 193 4.61 27.22 9.76
N LYS A 194 4.86 25.96 10.12
CA LYS A 194 5.17 25.59 11.51
C LYS A 194 6.53 26.15 11.96
N ASN A 195 7.54 26.10 11.09
CA ASN A 195 8.85 26.67 11.39
C ASN A 195 8.78 28.19 11.57
N GLU A 196 8.12 28.91 10.66
CA GLU A 196 7.94 30.37 10.76
C GLU A 196 7.17 30.79 12.02
N LYS A 197 6.11 30.06 12.38
CA LYS A 197 5.37 30.29 13.63
C LYS A 197 6.23 30.01 14.87
N GLY A 198 7.06 28.98 14.83
CA GLY A 198 8.02 28.67 15.91
C GLY A 198 9.08 29.74 16.09
N GLU A 199 9.63 30.27 14.99
CA GLU A 199 10.61 31.36 15.01
C GLU A 199 10.02 32.66 15.56
N MET A 200 8.78 33.02 15.19
CA MET A 200 8.08 34.18 15.75
C MET A 200 7.80 34.03 17.25
N GLN A 201 7.46 32.83 17.73
CA GLN A 201 7.28 32.58 19.17
C GLN A 201 8.59 32.68 19.96
N LEU A 202 9.73 32.24 19.38
CA LEU A 202 11.04 32.36 20.03
C LEU A 202 11.48 33.83 20.14
N ARG A 203 11.24 34.63 19.09
CA ARG A 203 11.58 36.07 19.07
C ARG A 203 10.70 36.94 19.97
N GLY A 204 9.46 36.52 20.26
CA GLY A 204 8.57 37.19 21.20
C GLY A 204 8.87 36.90 22.68
N SER A 205 9.79 35.97 22.98
CA SER A 205 10.10 35.52 24.34
C SER A 205 11.44 36.04 24.91
N SER A 206 12.21 36.86 24.17
CA SER A 206 13.40 37.51 24.73
C SER A 206 12.97 38.62 25.70
N PRO A 207 13.33 38.54 27.01
CA PRO A 207 13.05 39.62 27.95
C PRO A 207 13.77 40.90 27.49
N PRO A 208 13.21 42.10 27.73
CA PRO A 208 14.00 43.32 27.60
C PRO A 208 15.17 43.24 28.59
N GLU A 209 16.39 43.33 28.07
CA GLU A 209 17.57 43.71 28.86
C GLU A 209 17.27 45.12 29.39
N GLU A 210 16.89 45.22 30.67
CA GLU A 210 16.85 46.50 31.38
C GLU A 210 18.28 47.02 31.53
N LEU A 211 18.46 48.28 31.10
CA LEU A 211 19.69 49.06 31.09
C LEU A 211 19.86 49.83 32.40
#